data_AF-A0A7C0W1N4-F1
#
_entry.id   AF-A0A7C0W1N4-F1
#
_cell.length_a   1.000
_cell.length_b   1.000
_cell.length_c   1.000
_cell.angle_alpha   90.00
_cell.angle_beta   90.00
_cell.angle_gamma   90.00
#
_symmetry.space_group_name_H-M   'P 1'
#
loop_
_entity.id
_entity.type
_entity.pdbx_description
1 polymer ?
#
loop_
_entity_poly.entity_id
_entity_poly.type
_entity_poly.pdbx_seq_one_letter_code
_entity_poly.pdbx_strand_id
1 'polypeptide(L)'
;MVQEGRWKMNKKGNLNVGVFIVLFVGIIVGLALMTPIINTTNKLTSKQTTTNKSVDVTTAYIDSDDVNESINFTIYSQSDWKKSDCPLTSVAIRNGAGTALTKNTDYKLYTSEGVFSLVNTSKTIPSATSNLTYVDYTYCADGYNTDSSSRSIAGLVLIFTALALLGFVLEKSGIINMASWFRR
;
A
#
# COMPACT_ATOMS: atom_id res chain seq x y z
N MET A 1 46.46 -59.54 17.61
CA MET A 1 46.52 -58.17 17.04
C MET A 1 45.10 -57.73 16.75
N VAL A 2 44.54 -56.83 17.54
CA VAL A 2 43.17 -56.31 17.35
C VAL A 2 43.29 -54.81 17.18
N GLN A 3 42.99 -54.30 15.98
CA GLN A 3 42.90 -52.86 15.74
C GLN A 3 41.50 -52.39 16.09
N GLU A 4 41.38 -51.59 17.16
CA GLU A 4 40.15 -50.91 17.50
C GLU A 4 39.86 -49.82 16.46
N GLY A 5 38.80 -50.06 15.68
CA GLY A 5 38.21 -49.08 14.76
C GLY A 5 37.63 -47.91 15.52
N ARG A 6 38.43 -46.87 15.70
CA ARG A 6 38.03 -45.63 16.37
C ARG A 6 37.10 -44.82 15.46
N TRP A 7 35.80 -44.98 15.65
CA TRP A 7 34.76 -44.20 14.97
C TRP A 7 34.94 -42.71 15.26
N LYS A 8 35.48 -41.98 14.29
CA LYS A 8 35.61 -40.52 14.32
C LYS A 8 34.20 -39.93 14.14
N MET A 9 33.51 -39.65 15.26
CA MET A 9 32.25 -38.90 15.21
C MET A 9 32.49 -37.54 14.57
N ASN A 10 31.90 -37.33 13.41
CA ASN A 10 31.95 -36.08 12.67
C ASN A 10 31.17 -35.01 13.45
N LYS A 11 31.86 -34.01 14.04
CA LYS A 11 31.25 -32.91 14.82
C LYS A 11 30.51 -31.89 13.94
N LYS A 12 29.75 -32.35 12.93
CA LYS A 12 29.00 -31.49 11.99
C LYS A 12 27.71 -30.88 12.56
N GLY A 13 27.40 -31.07 13.85
CA GLY A 13 26.13 -30.65 14.43
C GLY A 13 26.20 -29.67 15.60
N ASN A 14 27.39 -29.27 16.07
CA ASN A 14 27.47 -28.38 17.24
C ASN A 14 27.40 -26.91 16.80
N LEU A 15 26.22 -26.47 16.38
CA LEU A 15 25.93 -25.06 16.18
C LEU A 15 26.08 -24.35 17.53
N ASN A 16 27.08 -23.48 17.62
CA ASN A 16 27.38 -22.74 18.84
C ASN A 16 26.16 -21.87 19.20
N VAL A 17 25.79 -21.79 20.49
CA VAL A 17 24.67 -20.95 20.98
C VAL A 17 24.79 -19.51 20.48
N GLY A 18 26.01 -19.01 20.33
CA GLY A 18 26.28 -17.69 19.74
C GLY A 18 25.75 -17.52 18.30
N VAL A 19 25.72 -18.58 17.49
CA VAL A 19 25.14 -18.54 16.13
C VAL A 19 23.64 -18.31 16.20
N PHE A 20 22.93 -18.98 17.11
CA PHE A 20 21.49 -18.79 17.30
C PHE A 20 21.15 -17.36 17.75
N ILE A 21 21.94 -16.79 18.66
CA ILE A 21 21.75 -15.41 19.12
C ILE A 21 21.96 -14.42 17.97
N VAL A 22 23.04 -14.55 17.20
CA VAL A 22 23.32 -13.67 16.05
C VAL A 22 22.24 -13.79 14.97
N LEU A 23 21.76 -15.00 14.70
CA LEU A 23 20.71 -15.24 13.71
C LEU A 23 19.38 -14.62 14.15
N PHE A 24 19.01 -14.79 15.43
CA PHE A 24 17.80 -14.20 16.00
C PHE A 24 17.83 -12.66 15.96
N VAL A 25 18.93 -12.05 16.43
CA VAL A 25 19.10 -10.59 16.39
C VAL A 25 19.11 -10.07 14.95
N GLY A 26 19.82 -10.74 14.05
CA GLY A 26 19.91 -10.36 12.64
C GLY A 26 18.56 -10.37 11.94
N ILE A 27 17.71 -11.38 12.19
CA ILE A 27 16.36 -11.44 11.62
C ILE A 27 15.48 -10.32 12.17
N ILE A 28 15.47 -10.10 13.49
CA ILE A 28 14.61 -9.07 14.10
C ILE A 28 14.99 -7.68 13.58
N VAL A 29 16.29 -7.36 13.56
CA VAL A 29 16.77 -6.07 13.03
C VAL A 29 16.45 -5.96 11.54
N GLY A 30 16.66 -7.04 10.77
CA GLY A 30 16.32 -7.07 9.35
C GLY A 30 14.84 -6.78 9.09
N LEU A 31 13.93 -7.44 9.81
CA LEU A 31 12.48 -7.21 9.68
C LEU A 31 12.06 -5.80 10.11
N ALA A 32 12.66 -5.29 11.19
CA ALA A 32 12.40 -3.92 11.65
C ALA A 32 12.78 -2.87 10.59
N LEU A 33 13.92 -3.07 9.91
CA LEU A 33 14.39 -2.20 8.83
C LEU A 33 13.65 -2.41 7.50
N MET A 34 13.07 -3.59 7.26
CA MET A 34 12.27 -3.86 6.06
C MET A 34 10.95 -3.08 6.03
N THR A 35 10.33 -2.85 7.19
CA THR A 35 9.03 -2.17 7.29
C THR A 35 9.03 -0.77 6.64
N PRO A 36 9.95 0.15 6.96
CA PRO A 36 10.01 1.46 6.29
C PRO A 36 10.34 1.37 4.79
N ILE A 37 11.13 0.38 4.38
CA ILE A 37 11.43 0.13 2.96
C ILE A 37 10.16 -0.29 2.22
N ILE A 38 9.40 -1.26 2.74
CA ILE A 38 8.13 -1.71 2.17
C ILE A 38 7.15 -0.53 2.06
N ASN A 39 6.99 0.25 3.13
CA ASN A 39 6.06 1.38 3.13
C ASN A 39 6.46 2.44 2.10
N THR A 40 7.75 2.73 1.97
CA THR A 40 8.25 3.69 0.99
C THR A 40 8.08 3.15 -0.42
N THR A 41 8.52 1.92 -0.70
CA THR A 41 8.35 1.28 -2.00
C THR A 41 6.88 1.22 -2.42
N ASN A 42 5.97 0.86 -1.52
CA ASN A 42 4.54 0.82 -1.81
C ASN A 42 3.98 2.19 -2.22
N LYS A 43 4.45 3.28 -1.59
CA LYS A 43 4.06 4.65 -2.02
C LYS A 43 4.61 5.00 -3.40
N LEU A 44 5.81 4.56 -3.73
CA LEU A 44 6.45 4.79 -5.03
C LEU A 44 5.80 3.97 -6.15
N THR A 45 5.35 2.75 -5.86
CA THR A 45 4.95 1.78 -6.90
C THR A 45 3.45 1.56 -7.00
N SER A 46 2.69 1.80 -5.94
CA SER A 46 1.29 1.40 -5.85
C SER A 46 0.38 2.57 -5.54
N LYS A 47 -0.76 2.62 -6.25
CA LYS A 47 -1.84 3.55 -5.93
C LYS A 47 -2.43 3.18 -4.56
N GLN A 48 -2.84 4.20 -3.82
CA GLN A 48 -3.45 4.05 -2.51
C GLN A 48 -4.96 4.11 -2.65
N THR A 49 -5.67 3.33 -1.84
CA THR A 49 -7.14 3.35 -1.82
C THR A 49 -7.60 3.87 -0.47
N THR A 50 -8.49 4.85 -0.51
CA THR A 50 -9.20 5.36 0.66
C THR A 50 -10.64 4.88 0.57
N THR A 51 -11.15 4.39 1.69
CA THR A 51 -12.54 3.94 1.82
C THR A 51 -13.27 4.76 2.87
N ASN A 52 -14.56 4.99 2.68
CA ASN A 52 -15.46 5.69 3.60
C ASN A 52 -14.97 7.08 4.00
N LYS A 53 -14.35 7.83 3.08
CA LYS A 53 -14.05 9.23 3.36
C LYS A 53 -15.36 10.02 3.44
N SER A 54 -15.66 10.57 4.60
CA SER A 54 -16.82 11.44 4.77
C SER A 54 -16.57 12.80 4.13
N VAL A 55 -17.58 13.30 3.43
CA VAL A 55 -17.63 14.65 2.85
C VAL A 55 -18.97 15.25 3.28
N ASP A 56 -18.91 16.38 3.97
CA ASP A 56 -20.09 17.16 4.34
C ASP A 56 -20.61 17.89 3.10
N VAL A 57 -21.83 17.54 2.70
CA VAL A 57 -22.51 18.11 1.53
C VAL A 57 -23.66 19.04 1.91
N THR A 58 -23.73 19.48 3.18
CA THR A 58 -24.80 20.36 3.68
C THR A 58 -24.99 21.60 2.80
N THR A 59 -23.91 22.16 2.26
CA THR A 59 -23.97 23.37 1.43
C THR A 59 -24.61 23.14 0.05
N ALA A 60 -24.74 21.90 -0.41
CA ALA A 60 -25.44 21.61 -1.66
C ALA A 60 -26.96 21.63 -1.51
N TYR A 61 -27.50 21.53 -0.31
CA TYR A 61 -28.95 21.51 -0.12
C TYR A 61 -29.50 22.93 -0.10
N ILE A 62 -30.38 23.23 -1.07
CA ILE A 62 -31.09 24.53 -1.12
C ILE A 62 -32.28 24.45 -0.17
N ASP A 63 -32.99 23.33 -0.19
CA ASP A 63 -34.09 23.00 0.72
C ASP A 63 -34.16 21.47 0.93
N SER A 64 -35.31 20.96 1.37
CA SER A 64 -35.50 19.52 1.64
C SER A 64 -35.71 18.67 0.39
N ASP A 65 -35.88 19.27 -0.79
CA ASP A 65 -36.19 18.59 -2.05
C ASP A 65 -35.22 18.94 -3.18
N ASP A 66 -34.39 19.98 -3.02
CA ASP A 66 -33.50 20.48 -4.06
C ASP A 66 -32.01 20.51 -3.69
N VAL A 67 -31.21 20.15 -4.68
CA VAL A 67 -29.74 20.13 -4.63
C VAL A 67 -29.16 21.13 -5.63
N ASN A 68 -28.28 22.00 -5.16
CA ASN A 68 -27.50 22.92 -5.98
C ASN A 68 -26.38 22.15 -6.72
N GLU A 69 -26.60 21.88 -7.99
CA GLU A 69 -25.65 21.15 -8.83
C GLU A 69 -24.37 21.92 -9.20
N SER A 70 -24.31 23.22 -8.88
CA SER A 70 -23.15 24.08 -9.19
C SER A 70 -22.06 24.01 -8.12
N ILE A 71 -22.32 23.35 -6.99
CA ILE A 71 -21.37 23.26 -5.87
C ILE A 71 -20.51 22.01 -6.04
N ASN A 72 -19.20 22.23 -6.05
CA ASN A 72 -18.20 21.17 -6.10
C ASN A 72 -17.66 20.86 -4.70
N PHE A 73 -17.57 19.58 -4.39
CA PHE A 73 -17.02 19.05 -3.15
C PHE A 73 -15.69 18.35 -3.40
N THR A 74 -14.70 18.68 -2.58
CA THR A 74 -13.35 18.12 -2.71
C THR A 74 -13.26 16.74 -2.07
N ILE A 75 -12.98 15.72 -2.89
CA ILE A 75 -12.64 14.36 -2.44
C ILE A 75 -11.18 14.34 -2.00
N TYR A 76 -10.29 14.83 -2.86
CA TYR A 76 -8.85 14.79 -2.66
C TYR A 76 -8.18 15.95 -3.41
N SER A 77 -7.34 16.71 -2.70
CA SER A 77 -6.57 17.79 -3.33
C SER A 77 -5.49 17.20 -4.23
N GLN A 78 -5.55 17.49 -5.53
CA GLN A 78 -4.61 17.00 -6.52
C GLN A 78 -3.60 18.07 -6.92
N SER A 79 -2.32 17.73 -6.84
CA SER A 79 -1.23 18.48 -7.46
C SER A 79 -1.29 18.37 -8.99
N ASP A 80 -0.68 19.32 -9.70
CA ASP A 80 -0.86 19.44 -11.16
C ASP A 80 -0.49 18.18 -11.95
N TRP A 81 0.61 17.52 -11.58
CA TRP A 81 0.99 16.26 -12.22
C TRP A 81 -0.06 15.14 -12.00
N LYS A 82 -0.76 15.12 -10.86
CA LYS A 82 -1.80 14.12 -10.58
C LYS A 82 -3.02 14.34 -11.46
N LYS A 83 -3.36 15.61 -11.75
CA LYS A 83 -4.49 15.95 -12.62
C LYS A 83 -4.35 15.33 -14.01
N SER A 84 -3.13 15.32 -14.54
CA SER A 84 -2.78 14.75 -15.85
C SER A 84 -2.48 13.25 -15.79
N ASP A 85 -1.52 12.86 -14.93
CA ASP A 85 -0.86 11.56 -15.06
C ASP A 85 -1.42 10.51 -14.09
N CYS A 86 -2.13 10.94 -13.04
CA CYS A 86 -2.78 10.02 -12.10
C CYS A 86 -4.08 10.60 -11.51
N PRO A 87 -5.12 10.79 -12.35
CA PRO A 87 -6.42 11.21 -11.85
C PRO A 87 -7.01 10.14 -10.92
N LEU A 88 -8.02 10.54 -10.14
CA LEU A 88 -8.75 9.62 -9.27
C LEU A 88 -9.36 8.47 -10.08
N THR A 89 -9.24 7.27 -9.54
CA THR A 89 -9.78 6.04 -10.13
C THR A 89 -10.65 5.30 -9.13
N SER A 90 -11.49 4.38 -9.61
CA SER A 90 -12.37 3.55 -8.77
C SER A 90 -13.23 4.35 -7.78
N VAL A 91 -13.72 5.52 -8.22
CA VAL A 91 -14.51 6.39 -7.34
C VAL A 91 -15.93 5.83 -7.18
N ALA A 92 -16.32 5.55 -5.94
CA ALA A 92 -17.69 5.19 -5.59
C ALA A 92 -18.20 6.14 -4.50
N ILE A 93 -19.41 6.67 -4.69
CA ILE A 93 -20.02 7.62 -3.75
C ILE A 93 -21.29 6.99 -3.18
N ARG A 94 -21.49 7.15 -1.88
CA ARG A 94 -22.70 6.76 -1.15
C ARG A 94 -23.27 7.97 -0.41
N ASN A 95 -24.58 8.04 -0.27
CA ASN A 95 -25.20 9.03 0.60
C ASN A 95 -25.05 8.66 2.09
N GLY A 96 -25.52 9.52 2.99
CA GLY A 96 -25.40 9.34 4.44
C GLY A 96 -26.13 8.11 4.99
N ALA A 97 -27.11 7.59 4.25
CA ALA A 97 -27.80 6.34 4.55
C ALA A 97 -27.08 5.09 4.00
N GLY A 98 -25.92 5.26 3.34
CA GLY A 98 -25.15 4.17 2.74
C GLY A 98 -25.65 3.71 1.37
N THR A 99 -26.63 4.40 0.77
CA THR A 99 -27.12 4.07 -0.58
C THR A 99 -26.10 4.48 -1.63
N ALA A 100 -25.78 3.56 -2.54
CA ALA A 100 -24.87 3.83 -3.66
C ALA A 100 -25.47 4.85 -4.63
N LEU A 101 -24.69 5.87 -4.94
CA LEU A 101 -24.99 6.89 -5.94
C LEU A 101 -24.39 6.46 -7.29
N THR A 102 -25.05 6.88 -8.36
CA THR A 102 -24.74 6.51 -9.74
C THR A 102 -24.10 7.70 -10.45
N LYS A 103 -22.93 7.49 -11.03
CA LYS A 103 -22.23 8.54 -11.79
C LYS A 103 -23.08 9.03 -12.96
N ASN A 104 -23.09 10.34 -13.19
CA ASN A 104 -23.87 11.08 -14.19
C ASN A 104 -25.39 11.05 -14.01
N THR A 105 -25.91 10.34 -13.00
CA THR A 105 -27.33 10.36 -12.65
C THR A 105 -27.51 11.08 -11.33
N ASP A 106 -26.79 10.63 -10.29
CA ASP A 106 -26.90 11.16 -8.94
C ASP A 106 -25.73 12.13 -8.63
N TYR A 107 -24.61 12.06 -9.37
CA TYR A 107 -23.48 12.99 -9.19
C TYR A 107 -22.65 13.14 -10.47
N LYS A 108 -22.02 14.30 -10.66
CA LYS A 108 -20.98 14.53 -11.68
C LYS A 108 -19.61 14.41 -11.02
N LEU A 109 -18.68 13.72 -11.68
CA LEU A 109 -17.35 13.44 -11.14
C LEU A 109 -16.25 14.04 -12.03
N TYR A 110 -15.40 14.84 -11.42
CA TYR A 110 -14.25 15.48 -12.05
C TYR A 110 -12.97 14.84 -11.52
N THR A 111 -12.60 13.69 -12.09
CA THR A 111 -11.51 12.83 -11.58
C THR A 111 -10.14 13.49 -11.60
N SER A 112 -9.88 14.41 -12.51
CA SER A 112 -8.61 15.15 -12.59
C SER A 112 -8.52 16.28 -11.56
N GLU A 113 -9.66 16.87 -11.18
CA GLU A 113 -9.69 17.92 -10.14
C GLU A 113 -9.83 17.33 -8.73
N GLY A 114 -10.27 16.08 -8.64
CA GLY A 114 -10.50 15.41 -7.36
C GLY A 114 -11.75 15.91 -6.65
N VAL A 115 -12.73 16.37 -7.43
CA VAL A 115 -13.99 16.93 -6.93
C VAL A 115 -15.20 16.23 -7.55
N PHE A 116 -16.35 16.35 -6.90
CA PHE A 116 -17.65 15.92 -7.44
C PHE A 116 -18.71 16.98 -7.14
N SER A 117 -19.78 17.01 -7.94
CA SER A 117 -21.01 17.75 -7.63
C SER A 117 -22.18 16.79 -7.59
N LEU A 118 -23.14 17.06 -6.72
CA LEU A 118 -24.37 16.29 -6.66
C LEU A 118 -25.33 16.73 -7.78
N VAL A 119 -26.14 15.79 -8.26
CA VAL A 119 -27.24 16.06 -9.20
C VAL A 119 -28.54 15.91 -8.42
N ASN A 120 -29.54 16.73 -8.74
CA ASN A 120 -30.80 16.68 -8.00
C ASN A 120 -31.58 15.40 -8.34
N THR A 121 -31.65 14.47 -7.37
CA THR A 121 -32.31 13.17 -7.50
C THR A 121 -32.87 12.72 -6.17
N SER A 122 -33.82 11.77 -6.19
CA SER A 122 -34.37 11.17 -4.96
C SER A 122 -33.35 10.47 -4.06
N LYS A 123 -32.13 10.20 -4.55
CA LYS A 123 -31.05 9.56 -3.78
C LYS A 123 -30.07 10.54 -3.16
N THR A 124 -29.99 11.76 -3.71
CA THR A 124 -29.08 12.82 -3.24
C THR A 124 -29.75 13.76 -2.27
N ILE A 125 -31.08 13.90 -2.36
CA ILE A 125 -31.91 14.59 -1.38
C ILE A 125 -31.70 13.95 0.00
N PRO A 126 -31.43 14.74 1.06
CA PRO A 126 -31.08 14.20 2.36
C PRO A 126 -32.30 13.52 2.98
N SER A 127 -32.27 12.20 3.08
CA SER A 127 -33.11 11.50 4.07
C SER A 127 -32.63 11.98 5.44
N ALA A 128 -33.56 12.40 6.30
CA ALA A 128 -33.42 13.21 7.53
C ALA A 128 -32.35 12.85 8.60
N THR A 129 -31.37 11.99 8.29
CA THR A 129 -30.45 11.36 9.25
C THR A 129 -28.98 11.80 9.08
N SER A 130 -28.53 12.29 7.92
CA SER A 130 -27.15 12.78 7.76
C SER A 130 -26.90 13.51 6.42
N ASN A 131 -26.29 14.69 6.49
CA ASN A 131 -25.81 15.45 5.32
C ASN A 131 -24.39 15.03 4.87
N LEU A 132 -23.97 13.82 5.24
CA LEU A 132 -22.69 13.27 4.85
C LEU A 132 -22.83 12.44 3.57
N THR A 133 -21.81 12.48 2.74
CA THR A 133 -21.58 11.50 1.69
C THR A 133 -20.29 10.75 1.99
N TYR A 134 -20.24 9.48 1.61
CA TYR A 134 -19.07 8.64 1.79
C TYR A 134 -18.47 8.33 0.43
N VAL A 135 -17.18 8.59 0.29
CA VAL A 135 -16.45 8.42 -0.97
C VAL A 135 -15.35 7.39 -0.79
N ASP A 136 -15.37 6.36 -1.63
CA ASP A 136 -14.25 5.46 -1.86
C ASP A 136 -13.52 5.93 -3.12
N TYR A 137 -12.19 5.95 -3.09
CA TYR A 137 -11.39 6.35 -4.25
C TYR A 137 -9.97 5.80 -4.19
N THR A 138 -9.38 5.60 -5.37
CA THR A 138 -7.98 5.23 -5.54
C THR A 138 -7.19 6.40 -6.12
N TYR A 139 -6.07 6.75 -5.49
CA TYR A 139 -5.24 7.93 -5.80
C TYR A 139 -3.74 7.59 -5.80
N CYS A 140 -2.93 8.45 -6.43
CA CYS A 140 -1.49 8.40 -6.29
C CYS A 140 -1.02 9.23 -5.09
N ALA A 141 -0.35 8.59 -4.14
CA ALA A 141 0.27 9.28 -3.00
C ALA A 141 1.43 10.16 -3.46
N ASP A 142 1.86 11.09 -2.59
CA ASP A 142 3.05 11.88 -2.86
C ASP A 142 4.29 10.98 -2.90
N GLY A 143 5.11 11.19 -3.92
CA GLY A 143 6.24 10.32 -4.25
C GLY A 143 5.90 9.18 -5.20
N TYR A 144 4.63 8.95 -5.55
CA TYR A 144 4.29 7.94 -6.55
C TYR A 144 5.01 8.19 -7.87
N ASN A 145 5.64 7.15 -8.40
CA ASN A 145 6.44 7.22 -9.59
C ASN A 145 5.55 7.07 -10.82
N THR A 146 5.47 8.11 -11.65
CA THR A 146 4.59 8.14 -12.83
C THR A 146 5.07 7.19 -13.93
N ASP A 147 6.38 6.95 -14.02
CA ASP A 147 6.95 6.05 -15.00
C ASP A 147 6.84 4.57 -14.59
N SER A 148 6.32 3.75 -15.49
CA SER A 148 6.09 2.32 -15.29
C SER A 148 7.39 1.51 -15.14
N SER A 149 8.45 1.92 -15.85
CA SER A 149 9.73 1.21 -15.80
C SER A 149 10.41 1.45 -14.45
N SER A 150 10.38 2.68 -13.96
CA SER A 150 10.95 3.08 -12.68
C SER A 150 10.17 2.48 -11.50
N ARG A 151 8.84 2.30 -11.61
CA ARG A 151 8.05 1.52 -10.63
C ARG A 151 8.50 0.06 -10.55
N SER A 152 8.78 -0.56 -11.70
CA SER A 152 9.24 -1.96 -11.75
C SER A 152 10.59 -2.10 -11.05
N ILE A 153 11.52 -1.18 -11.29
CA ILE A 153 12.83 -1.15 -10.63
C ILE A 153 12.69 -0.93 -9.11
N ALA A 154 11.84 0.00 -8.68
CA ALA A 154 11.59 0.23 -7.25
C ALA A 154 11.01 -1.02 -6.56
N GLY A 155 10.18 -1.80 -7.26
CA GLY A 155 9.69 -3.09 -6.78
C GLY A 155 10.79 -4.14 -6.60
N LEU A 156 11.80 -4.16 -7.48
CA LEU A 156 12.93 -5.10 -7.37
C LEU A 156 13.76 -4.89 -6.09
N VAL A 157 13.77 -3.69 -5.51
CA VAL A 157 14.48 -3.41 -4.25
C VAL A 157 13.98 -4.33 -3.12
N LEU A 158 12.68 -4.63 -3.07
CA LEU A 158 12.12 -5.54 -2.06
C LEU A 158 12.60 -6.97 -2.27
N ILE A 159 12.69 -7.42 -3.52
CA ILE A 159 13.19 -8.75 -3.87
C ILE A 159 14.67 -8.86 -3.50
N PHE A 160 15.50 -7.89 -3.85
CA PHE A 160 16.92 -7.91 -3.48
C PHE A 160 17.13 -7.86 -1.97
N THR A 161 16.30 -7.09 -1.23
CA THR A 161 16.35 -7.05 0.24
C THR A 161 16.00 -8.42 0.85
N ALA A 162 14.95 -9.07 0.33
CA ALA A 162 14.57 -10.41 0.77
C ALA A 162 15.67 -11.45 0.46
N LEU A 163 16.28 -11.38 -0.73
CA LEU A 163 17.39 -12.25 -1.12
C LEU A 163 18.63 -12.03 -0.25
N ALA A 164 18.94 -10.79 0.12
CA ALA A 164 20.05 -10.48 1.02
C ALA A 164 19.82 -11.08 2.42
N LEU A 165 18.60 -10.98 2.95
CA LEU A 165 18.25 -11.57 4.24
C LEU A 165 18.29 -13.11 4.20
N LEU A 166 17.82 -13.71 3.10
CA LEU A 166 17.93 -15.15 2.87
C LEU A 166 19.41 -15.59 2.79
N GLY A 167 20.24 -14.85 2.07
CA GLY A 167 21.69 -15.07 1.99
C GLY A 167 22.36 -15.03 3.37
N PHE A 168 22.02 -14.03 4.19
CA PHE A 168 22.49 -13.92 5.57
C PHE A 168 22.12 -15.15 6.42
N VAL A 169 20.86 -15.61 6.34
CA VAL A 169 20.41 -16.80 7.06
C VAL A 169 21.15 -18.05 6.59
N LEU A 170 21.34 -18.23 5.28
CA LEU A 170 22.05 -19.39 4.73
C LEU A 170 23.54 -19.42 5.09
N GLU A 171 24.20 -18.27 5.12
CA GLU A 171 25.59 -18.14 5.54
C GLU A 171 25.74 -18.48 7.03
N LYS A 172 24.91 -17.89 7.90
CA LYS A 172 25.03 -18.07 9.35
C LYS A 172 24.51 -19.41 9.85
N SER A 173 23.59 -20.05 9.14
CA SER A 173 23.14 -21.42 9.45
C SER A 173 24.17 -22.50 9.07
N GLY A 174 25.26 -22.13 8.38
CA GLY A 174 26.29 -23.08 7.96
C GLY A 174 25.88 -23.98 6.80
N ILE A 175 24.74 -23.70 6.15
CA ILE A 175 24.27 -24.39 4.95
C ILE A 175 25.18 -24.05 3.76
N ILE A 176 25.62 -22.79 3.68
CA ILE A 176 26.54 -22.30 2.65
C ILE A 176 27.77 -21.72 3.34
N ASN A 177 28.94 -22.31 3.10
CA ASN A 177 30.20 -21.73 3.54
C ASN A 177 30.79 -20.89 2.40
N MET A 178 30.37 -19.62 2.29
CA MET A 178 30.79 -18.70 1.22
C MET A 178 32.33 -18.60 1.07
N ALA A 179 33.07 -18.79 2.17
CA ALA A 179 34.54 -18.81 2.16
C ALA A 179 35.16 -19.98 1.36
N SER A 180 34.41 -21.05 1.12
CA SER A 180 34.84 -22.19 0.29
C SER A 180 34.49 -22.04 -1.19
N TRP A 181 33.55 -21.14 -1.52
CA TRP A 181 33.08 -20.94 -2.89
C TRP A 181 34.02 -20.05 -3.70
N PHE A 182 34.64 -19.04 -3.07
CA PHE A 182 35.68 -18.20 -3.69
C PHE A 182 37.07 -18.86 -3.80
N ARG A 183 37.23 -20.10 -3.31
CA ARG A 183 38.50 -20.85 -3.40
C ARG A 183 38.52 -21.88 -4.55
N ARG A 184 37.56 -21.82 -5.47
CA ARG A 184 37.55 -22.62 -6.70
C ARG A 184 37.70 -21.72 -7.90
#